data_AF-A0A951LG83-F1
#
_entry.id   AF-A0A951LG83-F1
#
_cell.length_a   1.000
_cell.length_b   1.000
_cell.length_c   1.000
_cell.angle_alpha   90.00
_cell.angle_beta   90.00
_cell.angle_gamma   90.00
#
_symmetry.space_group_name_H-M   'P 1'
#
loop_
_entity.id
_entity.type
_entity.pdbx_description
1 polymer ?
#
loop_
_entity_poly.entity_id
_entity_poly.type
_entity_poly.pdbx_seq_one_letter_code
_entity_poly.pdbx_strand_id
1 'polypeptide(L)'
;MSQRDDITFPGLPFGADVRFATRDAFINFDIKLTGPRDNVDEIVAPPQQISGDGSDWNIGVINSPFQVQGPHSSFLFQPKLPPFYVLDDRVLPCLTFFLKAVYALHGLGEQPLEYLEVACVPNGLLLFDGPFYAHTEGLLIPGKDDQSVRESDKRTRVRLYPLATIETGWRCRQIVPQNTAATQWKTQPRPAPASTSRRQKS
;
A
#
# COMPACT_ATOMS: atom_id res chain seq x y z
N MET A 1 33.34 -10.87 -8.68
CA MET A 1 33.06 -9.42 -8.59
C MET A 1 31.72 -9.26 -7.92
N SER A 2 31.66 -8.56 -6.78
CA SER A 2 30.39 -8.26 -6.10
C SER A 2 29.61 -7.28 -6.97
N GLN A 3 28.55 -7.76 -7.62
CA GLN A 3 27.55 -6.92 -8.28
C GLN A 3 26.92 -6.07 -7.18
N ARG A 4 27.30 -4.80 -7.10
CA ARG A 4 26.43 -3.82 -6.46
C ARG A 4 25.26 -3.67 -7.42
N ASP A 5 24.06 -3.93 -6.92
CA ASP A 5 22.86 -3.56 -7.66
C ASP A 5 22.93 -2.04 -7.88
N ASP A 6 22.96 -1.61 -9.13
CA ASP A 6 22.98 -0.19 -9.48
C ASP A 6 21.63 0.41 -9.09
N ILE A 7 21.58 0.99 -7.88
CA ILE A 7 20.43 1.75 -7.38
C ILE A 7 20.56 3.19 -7.88
N THR A 8 19.53 3.68 -8.54
CA THR A 8 19.44 5.08 -9.01
C THR A 8 18.23 5.76 -8.37
N PHE A 9 18.30 7.07 -8.14
CA PHE A 9 17.21 7.86 -7.57
C PHE A 9 16.70 8.89 -8.59
N PRO A 10 15.84 8.50 -9.56
CA PRO A 10 15.29 9.43 -10.52
C PRO A 10 14.47 10.52 -9.84
N GLY A 11 14.68 11.77 -10.25
CA GLY A 11 13.86 12.90 -9.80
C GLY A 11 12.45 12.80 -10.36
N LEU A 12 11.45 12.57 -9.51
CA LEU A 12 10.04 12.55 -9.89
C LEU A 12 9.24 13.62 -9.12
N PRO A 13 8.25 14.27 -9.76
CA PRO A 13 7.48 15.36 -9.15
C PRO A 13 6.48 14.90 -8.09
N PHE A 14 6.11 13.62 -8.05
CA PHE A 14 5.22 13.04 -7.05
C PHE A 14 5.51 11.55 -6.83
N GLY A 15 4.95 11.00 -5.75
CA GLY A 15 5.03 9.58 -5.39
C GLY A 15 5.13 9.38 -3.87
N ALA A 16 5.61 8.21 -3.44
CA ALA A 16 5.82 7.87 -2.03
C ALA A 16 7.07 8.51 -1.41
N ASP A 17 7.26 8.37 -0.09
CA ASP A 17 8.41 8.90 0.65
C ASP A 17 9.78 8.59 0.03
N VAL A 18 9.98 7.34 -0.40
CA VAL A 18 11.24 6.85 -1.00
C VAL A 18 10.96 6.25 -2.37
N ARG A 19 11.77 6.64 -3.35
CA ARG A 19 11.65 6.18 -4.73
C ARG A 19 13.02 5.92 -5.33
N PHE A 20 13.20 4.76 -5.94
CA PHE A 20 14.46 4.40 -6.59
C PHE A 20 14.23 3.36 -7.68
N ALA A 21 15.10 3.36 -8.67
CA ALA A 21 15.17 2.34 -9.69
C ALA A 21 16.28 1.35 -9.33
N THR A 22 16.00 0.07 -9.51
CA THR A 22 17.01 -0.98 -9.56
C THR A 22 17.25 -1.36 -11.02
N ARG A 23 17.96 -2.48 -11.26
CA ARG A 23 18.10 -3.03 -12.60
C ARG A 23 16.77 -3.41 -13.24
N ASP A 24 15.84 -3.93 -12.43
CA ASP A 24 14.67 -4.69 -12.90
C ASP A 24 13.33 -4.08 -12.51
N ALA A 25 13.32 -3.06 -11.64
CA ALA A 25 12.09 -2.46 -11.15
C ALA A 25 12.25 -1.00 -10.75
N PHE A 26 11.13 -0.28 -10.76
CA PHE A 26 11.00 1.00 -10.09
C PHE A 26 10.28 0.78 -8.76
N ILE A 27 10.91 1.15 -7.65
CA ILE A 27 10.39 0.96 -6.31
C ILE A 27 9.76 2.26 -5.82
N ASN A 28 8.47 2.20 -5.48
CA ASN A 28 7.71 3.26 -4.82
C ASN A 28 7.39 2.81 -3.39
N PHE A 29 8.08 3.37 -2.40
CA PHE A 29 8.06 2.89 -1.01
C PHE A 29 7.62 3.99 -0.04
N ASP A 30 6.57 3.75 0.72
CA ASP A 30 5.98 4.73 1.65
C ASP A 30 5.97 4.21 3.09
N ILE A 31 6.19 5.09 4.06
CA ILE A 31 6.16 4.73 5.48
C ILE A 31 4.87 5.23 6.11
N LYS A 32 4.16 4.34 6.81
CA LYS A 32 2.92 4.66 7.52
C LYS A 32 3.08 4.37 9.01
N LEU A 33 2.59 5.26 9.86
CA LEU A 33 2.54 5.05 11.31
C LEU A 33 1.09 4.83 11.74
N THR A 34 0.85 3.90 12.66
CA THR A 34 -0.50 3.61 13.15
C THR A 34 -0.49 3.31 14.63
N GLY A 35 -1.21 4.13 15.40
CA GLY A 35 -1.38 3.95 16.83
C GLY A 35 -2.68 3.20 17.19
N PRO A 36 -2.96 3.01 18.49
CA PRO A 36 -4.04 2.14 18.97
C PRO A 36 -5.46 2.66 18.70
N ARG A 37 -5.61 3.89 18.20
CA ARG A 37 -6.91 4.52 17.92
C ARG A 37 -7.30 4.48 16.44
N ASP A 38 -6.46 3.94 15.58
CA ASP A 38 -6.70 3.85 14.15
C ASP A 38 -6.76 2.37 13.69
N ASN A 39 -7.23 2.14 12.46
CA ASN A 39 -7.38 0.78 11.95
C ASN A 39 -6.03 0.20 11.52
N VAL A 40 -5.55 -0.78 12.28
CA VAL A 40 -4.32 -1.52 11.97
C VAL A 40 -4.42 -2.35 10.69
N ASP A 41 -5.62 -2.64 10.18
CA ASP A 41 -5.85 -3.39 8.93
C ASP A 41 -5.94 -2.53 7.67
N GLU A 42 -5.71 -1.22 7.74
CA GLU A 42 -5.87 -0.34 6.58
C GLU A 42 -4.62 0.51 6.31
N ILE A 43 -4.32 0.75 5.04
CA ILE A 43 -3.39 1.80 4.58
C ILE A 43 -4.19 2.83 3.80
N VAL A 44 -4.12 4.09 4.21
CA VAL A 44 -4.70 5.19 3.43
C VAL A 44 -3.69 5.59 2.34
N ALA A 45 -4.08 5.42 1.08
CA ALA A 45 -3.26 5.69 -0.09
C ALA A 45 -3.92 6.74 -1.01
N PRO A 46 -3.29 7.90 -1.24
CA PRO A 46 -3.72 8.83 -2.26
C PRO A 46 -3.44 8.27 -3.67
N PRO A 47 -4.06 8.86 -4.71
CA PRO A 47 -3.82 8.48 -6.10
C PRO A 47 -2.34 8.40 -6.50
N GLN A 48 -1.50 9.27 -5.95
CA GLN A 48 -0.06 9.36 -6.22
C GLN A 48 0.75 8.21 -5.58
N GLN A 49 0.14 7.33 -4.80
CA GLN A 49 0.81 6.16 -4.20
C GLN A 49 0.38 4.83 -4.83
N ILE A 50 -0.56 4.85 -5.79
CA ILE A 50 -1.05 3.64 -6.46
C ILE A 50 -0.83 3.80 -7.97
N SER A 51 -0.30 2.75 -8.60
CA SER A 51 -0.18 2.65 -10.06
C SER A 51 -1.48 2.18 -10.70
N GLY A 52 -1.82 2.71 -11.87
CA GLY A 52 -2.96 2.27 -12.67
C GLY A 52 -2.55 1.41 -13.87
N ASP A 53 -3.51 1.13 -14.73
CA ASP A 53 -3.39 0.27 -15.91
C ASP A 53 -2.56 0.88 -17.05
N GLY A 54 -2.41 2.22 -17.07
CA GLY A 54 -1.85 2.92 -18.21
C GLY A 54 -2.64 2.60 -19.48
N SER A 55 -3.92 2.95 -19.54
CA SER A 55 -4.77 2.64 -20.70
C SER A 55 -4.48 3.51 -21.94
N ASP A 56 -3.94 4.72 -21.75
CA ASP A 56 -3.52 5.61 -22.85
C ASP A 56 -2.11 6.14 -22.63
N TRP A 57 -1.31 6.17 -23.70
CA TRP A 57 0.11 6.52 -23.72
C TRP A 57 0.42 7.61 -24.75
N ASN A 58 -0.55 8.00 -25.58
CA ASN A 58 -0.33 8.86 -26.76
C ASN A 58 0.15 10.26 -26.37
N ILE A 59 -0.30 10.76 -25.21
CA ILE A 59 0.02 12.10 -24.69
C ILE A 59 0.69 12.03 -23.30
N GLY A 60 1.23 10.87 -22.94
CA GLY A 60 1.65 10.52 -21.59
C GLY A 60 0.78 9.39 -21.03
N VAL A 61 1.23 8.78 -19.93
CA VAL A 61 0.52 7.65 -19.32
C VAL A 61 -0.70 8.15 -18.56
N ILE A 62 -1.88 7.71 -18.99
CA ILE A 62 -3.18 7.98 -18.36
C ILE A 62 -3.73 6.65 -17.84
N ASN A 63 -4.21 6.66 -16.60
CA ASN A 63 -4.85 5.51 -15.99
C ASN A 63 -6.37 5.64 -16.02
N SER A 64 -7.05 4.51 -16.20
CA SER A 64 -8.51 4.44 -16.10
C SER A 64 -8.99 4.70 -14.67
N PRO A 65 -10.14 5.38 -14.48
CA PRO A 65 -10.76 5.48 -13.17
C PRO A 65 -11.33 4.14 -12.73
N PHE A 66 -11.26 3.85 -11.43
CA PHE A 66 -11.79 2.65 -10.81
C PHE A 66 -12.85 3.02 -9.76
N GLN A 67 -14.01 2.36 -9.82
CA GLN A 67 -15.09 2.58 -8.86
C GLN A 67 -14.75 1.87 -7.54
N VAL A 68 -14.33 2.65 -6.54
CA VAL A 68 -14.15 2.13 -5.18
C VAL A 68 -15.52 2.14 -4.49
N GLN A 69 -15.90 0.99 -3.92
CA GLN A 69 -17.19 0.81 -3.26
C GLN A 69 -16.99 0.27 -1.84
N GLY A 70 -17.67 0.87 -0.88
CA GLY A 70 -17.76 0.40 0.49
C GLY A 70 -19.22 0.28 0.95
N PRO A 71 -19.46 -0.14 2.21
CA PRO A 71 -20.81 -0.36 2.72
C PRO A 71 -21.70 0.90 2.76
N HIS A 72 -21.08 2.09 2.83
CA HIS A 72 -21.79 3.35 3.07
C HIS A 72 -21.43 4.47 2.09
N SER A 73 -20.43 4.26 1.24
CA SER A 73 -19.96 5.27 0.30
C SER A 73 -19.27 4.62 -0.90
N SER A 74 -19.15 5.38 -1.97
CA SER A 74 -18.46 4.99 -3.19
C SER A 74 -17.92 6.24 -3.88
N PHE A 75 -16.79 6.12 -4.56
CA PHE A 75 -16.18 7.23 -5.29
C PHE A 75 -15.31 6.73 -6.44
N LEU A 76 -15.00 7.59 -7.40
CA LEU A 76 -14.11 7.25 -8.51
C LEU A 76 -12.66 7.52 -8.08
N PHE A 77 -11.89 6.45 -7.93
CA PHE A 77 -10.46 6.52 -7.65
C PHE A 77 -9.70 6.42 -8.96
N GLN A 78 -8.87 7.42 -9.28
CA GLN A 78 -8.02 7.38 -10.47
C GLN A 78 -6.55 7.33 -10.05
N PRO A 79 -5.87 6.18 -10.13
CA PRO A 79 -4.45 6.06 -9.84
C PRO A 79 -3.61 7.05 -10.65
N LYS A 80 -2.53 7.60 -10.09
CA LYS A 80 -1.67 8.59 -10.76
C LYS A 80 -0.26 8.09 -11.06
N LEU A 81 0.16 6.94 -10.54
CA LEU A 81 1.43 6.34 -10.94
C LEU A 81 1.22 5.48 -12.22
N PRO A 82 2.21 5.41 -13.12
CA PRO A 82 2.18 4.49 -14.24
C PRO A 82 2.42 3.04 -13.77
N PRO A 83 2.00 2.02 -14.53
CA PRO A 83 2.26 0.62 -14.21
C PRO A 83 3.75 0.24 -14.31
N PHE A 84 4.51 0.99 -15.10
CA PHE A 84 5.95 0.85 -15.29
C PHE A 84 6.58 2.18 -15.72
N TYR A 85 7.90 2.28 -15.55
CA TYR A 85 8.72 3.42 -15.99
C TYR A 85 9.66 2.97 -17.10
N VAL A 86 10.08 3.90 -17.95
CA VAL A 86 11.16 3.67 -18.91
C VAL A 86 12.37 4.50 -18.48
N LEU A 87 13.49 3.84 -18.20
CA LEU A 87 14.74 4.48 -17.79
C LEU A 87 15.91 3.81 -18.49
N ASP A 88 16.72 4.57 -19.22
CA ASP A 88 17.84 4.07 -20.03
C ASP A 88 17.44 2.89 -20.93
N ASP A 89 16.36 3.07 -21.71
CA ASP A 89 15.77 2.06 -22.60
C ASP A 89 15.30 0.75 -21.92
N ARG A 90 15.19 0.75 -20.58
CA ARG A 90 14.66 -0.39 -19.82
C ARG A 90 13.25 -0.12 -19.33
N VAL A 91 12.38 -1.12 -19.50
CA VAL A 91 11.04 -1.12 -18.91
C VAL A 91 11.13 -1.66 -17.49
N LEU A 92 10.77 -0.82 -16.51
CA LEU A 92 10.86 -1.11 -15.09
C LEU A 92 9.45 -1.12 -14.47
N PRO A 93 8.89 -2.30 -14.12
CA PRO A 93 7.61 -2.38 -13.41
C PRO A 93 7.60 -1.50 -12.15
N CYS A 94 6.51 -0.76 -11.94
CA CYS A 94 6.30 0.04 -10.75
C CYS A 94 5.85 -0.86 -9.60
N LEU A 95 6.74 -1.13 -8.65
CA LEU A 95 6.43 -1.91 -7.45
C LEU A 95 6.10 -0.97 -6.30
N THR A 96 4.89 -1.13 -5.75
CA THR A 96 4.42 -0.30 -4.63
C THR A 96 4.54 -1.07 -3.32
N PHE A 97 5.31 -0.51 -2.40
CA PHE A 97 5.52 -1.05 -1.06
C PHE A 97 5.10 -0.04 -0.01
N PHE A 98 4.55 -0.55 1.08
CA PHE A 98 4.33 0.20 2.30
C PHE A 98 5.02 -0.49 3.46
N LEU A 99 5.75 0.29 4.26
CA LEU A 99 6.19 -0.12 5.59
C LEU A 99 5.31 0.55 6.62
N LYS A 100 4.42 -0.24 7.24
CA LYS A 100 3.55 0.23 8.30
C LYS A 100 4.16 -0.11 9.66
N ALA A 101 4.48 0.91 10.44
CA ALA A 101 4.93 0.78 11.81
C ALA A 101 3.75 0.96 12.77
N VAL A 102 3.45 -0.09 13.54
CA VAL A 102 2.37 -0.11 14.51
C VAL A 102 2.95 0.03 15.91
N TYR A 103 2.45 1.00 16.67
CA TYR A 103 2.96 1.34 17.99
C TYR A 103 1.84 1.36 19.03
N ALA A 104 2.21 1.05 20.28
CA ALA A 104 1.30 1.12 21.42
C ALA A 104 1.33 2.51 22.06
N LEU A 105 0.36 2.81 22.93
CA LEU A 105 0.42 3.98 23.81
C LEU A 105 0.31 3.50 25.25
N HIS A 106 1.43 3.46 25.97
CA HIS A 106 1.46 3.03 27.37
C HIS A 106 1.29 4.19 28.35
N GLY A 107 1.72 5.39 27.95
CA GLY A 107 1.68 6.61 28.75
C GLY A 107 2.04 7.84 27.92
N LEU A 108 2.11 9.02 28.55
CA LEU A 108 2.51 10.24 27.86
C LEU A 108 3.98 10.11 27.41
N GLY A 109 4.23 10.18 26.10
CA GLY A 109 5.57 10.03 25.52
C GLY A 109 6.05 8.58 25.36
N GLU A 110 5.30 7.58 25.86
CA GLU A 110 5.65 6.17 25.74
C GLU A 110 4.90 5.51 24.59
N GLN A 111 5.56 5.48 23.43
CA GLN A 111 5.03 4.94 22.18
C GLN A 111 5.93 3.84 21.61
N PRO A 112 6.05 2.69 22.29
CA PRO A 112 6.91 1.62 21.82
C PRO A 112 6.36 1.00 20.52
N LEU A 113 7.27 0.65 19.62
CA LEU A 113 6.95 -0.11 18.42
C LEU A 113 6.49 -1.52 18.80
N GLU A 114 5.29 -1.92 18.39
CA GLU A 114 4.78 -3.28 18.61
C GLU A 114 5.22 -4.21 17.49
N TYR A 115 5.04 -3.79 16.24
CA TYR A 115 5.47 -4.53 15.06
C TYR A 115 5.59 -3.62 13.84
N LEU A 116 6.31 -4.13 12.83
CA LEU A 116 6.28 -3.57 11.48
C LEU A 116 5.48 -4.47 10.57
N GLU A 117 4.96 -3.92 9.49
CA GLU A 117 4.29 -4.67 8.45
C GLU A 117 4.72 -4.17 7.09
N VAL A 118 5.14 -5.11 6.23
CA VAL A 118 5.51 -4.83 4.85
C VAL A 118 4.37 -5.30 3.96
N ALA A 119 3.78 -4.37 3.22
CA ALA A 119 2.73 -4.63 2.26
C ALA A 119 3.22 -4.33 0.84
N CYS A 120 3.07 -5.29 -0.07
CA CYS A 120 3.34 -5.17 -1.49
C CYS A 120 2.01 -5.13 -2.25
N VAL A 121 1.58 -3.92 -2.62
CA VAL A 121 0.36 -3.73 -3.39
C VAL A 121 0.66 -4.10 -4.85
N PRO A 122 -0.17 -4.94 -5.52
CA PRO A 122 0.03 -5.26 -6.92
C PRO A 122 0.11 -3.97 -7.76
N ASN A 123 0.93 -3.96 -8.80
CA ASN A 123 0.96 -2.82 -9.70
C ASN A 123 -0.37 -2.71 -10.47
N GLY A 124 -0.55 -1.62 -11.19
CA GLY A 124 -1.84 -1.31 -11.79
C GLY A 124 -2.27 -2.27 -12.90
N LEU A 125 -1.33 -2.94 -13.58
CA LEU A 125 -1.65 -4.04 -14.50
C LEU A 125 -2.35 -5.16 -13.73
N LEU A 126 -1.76 -5.62 -12.62
CA LEU A 126 -2.33 -6.70 -11.82
C LEU A 126 -3.63 -6.29 -11.10
N LEU A 127 -3.75 -5.02 -10.69
CA LEU A 127 -4.94 -4.50 -10.03
C LEU A 127 -6.13 -4.34 -10.99
N PHE A 128 -5.91 -3.78 -12.18
CA PHE A 128 -6.98 -3.20 -13.00
C PHE A 128 -7.08 -3.73 -14.43
N ASP A 129 -6.04 -4.37 -14.98
CA ASP A 129 -6.03 -4.91 -16.36
C ASP A 129 -6.09 -6.45 -16.38
N GLY A 130 -5.34 -7.12 -15.52
CA GLY A 130 -5.35 -8.56 -15.37
C GLY A 130 -4.30 -9.00 -14.36
N PRO A 131 -4.66 -9.76 -13.31
CA PRO A 131 -5.88 -10.54 -13.14
C PRO A 131 -7.00 -9.85 -12.34
N PHE A 132 -7.07 -8.51 -12.34
CA PHE A 132 -8.13 -7.73 -11.70
C PHE A 132 -8.20 -7.82 -10.17
N TYR A 133 -7.04 -7.83 -9.50
CA TYR A 133 -6.99 -7.97 -8.04
C TYR A 133 -7.73 -6.88 -7.27
N ALA A 134 -7.97 -5.70 -7.87
CA ALA A 134 -8.77 -4.64 -7.25
C ALA A 134 -10.20 -5.08 -6.90
N HIS A 135 -10.73 -6.13 -7.56
CA HIS A 135 -12.04 -6.70 -7.28
C HIS A 135 -12.05 -7.71 -6.12
N THR A 136 -10.90 -7.98 -5.51
CA THR A 136 -10.83 -8.78 -4.27
C THR A 136 -11.68 -8.09 -3.21
N GLU A 137 -12.63 -8.83 -2.63
CA GLU A 137 -13.63 -8.26 -1.73
C GLU A 137 -12.98 -7.49 -0.57
N GLY A 138 -13.31 -6.21 -0.47
CA GLY A 138 -12.82 -5.33 0.58
C GLY A 138 -11.34 -4.93 0.47
N LEU A 139 -10.63 -5.26 -0.62
CA LEU A 139 -9.25 -4.84 -0.82
C LEU A 139 -9.12 -3.32 -0.90
N LEU A 140 -9.89 -2.69 -1.80
CA LEU A 140 -9.95 -1.24 -1.93
C LEU A 140 -11.29 -0.74 -1.38
N ILE A 141 -11.25 0.13 -0.38
CA ILE A 141 -12.44 0.72 0.22
C ILE A 141 -12.33 2.25 0.28
N PRO A 142 -13.46 2.97 0.37
CA PRO A 142 -13.44 4.42 0.49
C PRO A 142 -12.65 4.93 1.70
N GLY A 143 -11.84 5.98 1.50
CA GLY A 143 -11.21 6.74 2.57
C GLY A 143 -12.21 7.50 3.44
N LYS A 144 -11.70 8.15 4.50
CA LYS A 144 -12.47 9.10 5.33
C LYS A 144 -12.34 10.55 4.83
N ASP A 145 -12.03 10.73 3.55
CA ASP A 145 -11.94 12.07 3.00
C ASP A 145 -13.32 12.74 3.05
N ASP A 146 -13.33 13.99 3.49
CA ASP A 146 -14.55 14.77 3.56
C ASP A 146 -15.04 15.15 2.15
N GLN A 147 -16.24 15.74 2.09
CA GLN A 147 -16.85 16.16 0.83
C GLN A 147 -16.13 17.35 0.17
N SER A 148 -15.23 18.04 0.88
CA SER A 148 -14.49 19.20 0.35
C SER A 148 -13.25 18.79 -0.44
N VAL A 149 -12.77 17.55 -0.28
CA VAL A 149 -11.68 17.00 -1.09
C VAL A 149 -12.15 16.78 -2.52
N ARG A 150 -11.39 17.34 -3.48
CA ARG A 150 -11.62 17.15 -4.92
C ARG A 150 -11.63 15.66 -5.24
N GLU A 151 -12.57 15.24 -6.08
CA GLU A 151 -12.73 13.81 -6.44
C GLU A 151 -11.41 13.17 -6.88
N SER A 152 -10.62 13.89 -7.70
CA SER A 152 -9.33 13.43 -8.23
C SER A 152 -8.19 13.34 -7.20
N ASP A 153 -8.41 13.79 -5.96
CA ASP A 153 -7.46 13.71 -4.85
C ASP A 153 -7.96 12.83 -3.70
N LYS A 154 -9.18 12.29 -3.81
CA LYS A 154 -9.71 11.36 -2.81
C LYS A 154 -8.85 10.10 -2.73
N ARG A 155 -8.57 9.72 -1.49
CA ARG A 155 -7.70 8.63 -1.10
C ARG A 155 -8.52 7.36 -0.94
N THR A 156 -7.99 6.28 -1.46
CA THR A 156 -8.53 4.95 -1.18
C THR A 156 -7.87 4.39 0.08
N ARG A 157 -8.45 3.34 0.63
CA ARG A 157 -7.82 2.51 1.66
C ARG A 157 -7.57 1.13 1.11
N VAL A 158 -6.35 0.66 1.27
CA VAL A 158 -5.96 -0.73 1.00
C VAL A 158 -6.10 -1.52 2.29
N ARG A 159 -6.99 -2.53 2.32
CA ARG A 159 -7.05 -3.45 3.46
C ARG A 159 -5.95 -4.50 3.39
N LEU A 160 -5.26 -4.68 4.51
CA LEU A 160 -4.06 -5.50 4.61
C LEU A 160 -4.38 -6.98 4.66
N TYR A 161 -5.47 -7.39 5.30
CA TYR A 161 -5.87 -8.80 5.30
C TYR A 161 -6.31 -9.31 3.92
N PRO A 162 -7.24 -8.67 3.18
CA PRO A 162 -7.53 -9.05 1.80
C PRO A 162 -6.30 -9.01 0.89
N LEU A 163 -5.38 -8.07 1.10
CA LEU A 163 -4.10 -8.06 0.38
C LEU A 163 -3.27 -9.31 0.70
N ALA A 164 -3.25 -9.74 1.97
CA ALA A 164 -2.55 -10.94 2.43
C ALA A 164 -3.16 -12.26 1.92
N THR A 165 -4.38 -12.26 1.40
CA THR A 165 -4.99 -13.49 0.84
C THR A 165 -4.65 -13.68 -0.64
N ILE A 166 -4.13 -12.65 -1.31
CA ILE A 166 -3.69 -12.73 -2.70
C ILE A 166 -2.37 -13.52 -2.78
N GLU A 167 -2.32 -14.50 -3.69
CA GLU A 167 -1.12 -15.27 -4.07
C GLU A 167 -0.28 -15.80 -2.89
N THR A 168 -0.76 -16.82 -2.18
CA THR A 168 -0.01 -17.53 -1.10
C THR A 168 0.44 -16.66 0.10
N GLY A 169 0.01 -15.40 0.14
CA GLY A 169 0.14 -14.49 1.29
C GLY A 169 1.51 -13.87 1.53
N TRP A 170 2.37 -13.83 0.51
CA TRP A 170 3.64 -13.11 0.59
C TRP A 170 3.47 -11.58 0.49
N ARG A 171 2.33 -11.11 -0.07
CA ARG A 171 2.06 -9.69 -0.31
C ARG A 171 1.91 -8.86 0.97
N CYS A 172 1.68 -9.49 2.11
CA CYS A 172 1.60 -8.79 3.38
C CYS A 172 2.20 -9.63 4.51
N ARG A 173 3.27 -9.11 5.13
CA ARG A 173 4.06 -9.83 6.13
C ARG A 173 4.32 -8.94 7.33
N GLN A 174 4.18 -9.50 8.52
CA GLN A 174 4.52 -8.82 9.77
C GLN A 174 5.95 -9.13 10.17
N ILE A 175 6.63 -8.14 10.73
CA ILE A 175 7.92 -8.26 11.39
C ILE A 175 7.68 -7.93 12.87
N VAL A 176 7.77 -8.96 13.71
CA VAL A 176 7.41 -8.88 15.13
C VAL A 176 8.63 -9.09 16.02
N PRO A 177 8.71 -8.42 17.19
CA PRO A 177 9.77 -8.66 18.15
C PRO A 177 9.63 -10.07 18.74
N GLN A 178 10.75 -10.75 18.94
CA GLN A 178 10.79 -12.10 19.54
C GLN A 178 10.97 -12.07 21.06
N ASN A 179 11.31 -10.92 21.61
CA ASN A 179 11.51 -10.72 23.03
C ASN A 179 11.01 -9.33 23.46
N THR A 180 10.81 -9.15 24.76
CA THR A 180 10.33 -7.88 25.34
C THR A 180 11.31 -6.72 25.16
N ALA A 181 12.60 -7.00 24.94
CA ALA A 181 13.62 -6.00 24.65
C ALA A 181 13.67 -5.57 23.17
N ALA A 182 12.87 -6.19 22.30
CA ALA A 182 12.83 -5.96 20.85
C ALA A 182 14.21 -6.00 20.15
N THR A 183 15.14 -6.83 20.64
CA THR A 183 16.49 -6.98 20.07
C THR A 183 16.56 -8.00 18.94
N GLN A 184 15.52 -8.84 18.82
CA GLN A 184 15.39 -9.86 17.78
C GLN A 184 14.02 -9.74 17.13
N TRP A 185 13.99 -9.85 15.81
CA TRP A 185 12.80 -9.65 14.99
C TRP A 185 12.63 -10.82 14.04
N LYS A 186 11.39 -11.31 13.89
CA LYS A 186 11.06 -12.38 12.95
C LYS A 186 9.98 -11.94 11.99
N THR A 187 10.04 -12.43 10.75
CA THR A 187 8.94 -12.28 9.80
C THR A 187 7.92 -13.40 9.98
N GLN A 188 6.64 -13.08 9.85
CA GLN A 188 5.55 -14.04 9.87
C GLN A 188 4.42 -13.60 8.93
N PRO A 189 3.58 -14.53 8.45
CA PRO A 189 2.34 -14.16 7.74
C PRO A 189 1.48 -13.23 8.59
N ARG A 190 0.75 -12.32 7.94
CA ARG A 190 -0.25 -11.49 8.62
C ARG A 190 -1.35 -12.41 9.19
N PRO A 191 -1.69 -12.33 10.49
CA PRO A 191 -2.79 -13.09 11.05
C PRO A 191 -4.13 -12.57 10.50
N ALA A 192 -5.14 -13.43 10.47
CA ALA A 192 -6.49 -12.98 10.19
C ALA A 192 -6.93 -11.93 11.24
N PRO A 193 -7.71 -10.91 10.85
CA PRO A 193 -8.26 -9.95 11.79
C PRO A 193 -9.08 -10.72 12.83
N ALA A 194 -8.88 -10.39 14.10
CA ALA A 194 -9.69 -10.96 15.17
C ALA A 194 -11.16 -10.74 14.83
N SER A 195 -11.97 -11.80 14.86
CA SER A 195 -13.41 -11.65 14.68
C SER A 195 -13.87 -10.67 15.76
N THR A 196 -14.37 -9.52 15.33
CA THR A 196 -15.01 -8.60 16.25
C THR A 196 -16.29 -9.30 16.69
N SER A 197 -16.23 -10.02 17.80
CA SER A 197 -17.44 -10.41 18.52
C SER A 197 -18.17 -9.10 18.77
N ARG A 198 -19.29 -8.91 18.07
CA ARG A 198 -20.23 -7.83 18.36
C ARG A 198 -20.55 -7.98 19.84
N ARG A 199 -19.97 -7.13 20.70
CA ARG A 199 -20.59 -6.83 21.98
C ARG A 199 -21.95 -6.24 21.62
N GLN A 200 -22.97 -7.09 21.61
CA GLN A 200 -24.35 -6.65 21.74
C GLN A 200 -24.39 -5.82 23.01
N LYS A 201 -24.43 -4.49 22.86
CA LYS A 201 -24.88 -3.63 23.94
C LYS A 201 -26.38 -3.88 24.04
N SER A 202 -26.77 -4.64 25.06
CA SER A 202 -28.11 -4.65 25.64
C SER A 202 -28.42 -3.29 26.26
#